data_AF-A0A368F7L8-F1
#
_entry.id   AF-A0A368F7L8-F1
#
_cell.length_a   1.000
_cell.length_b   1.000
_cell.length_c   1.000
_cell.angle_alpha   90.00
_cell.angle_beta   90.00
_cell.angle_gamma   90.00
#
_symmetry.space_group_name_H-M   'P 1'
#
loop_
_entity.id
_entity.type
_entity.pdbx_description
1 polymer ?
#
loop_
_entity_poly.entity_id
_entity_poly.type
_entity_poly.pdbx_seq_one_letter_code
_entity_poly.pdbx_strand_id
1 'polypeptide(L)'
;MSSFGDFIALSEKCDELTAKIINREVSDGIVAPGYDPAALSLLAKKKNGNYCVLKINPNYIPTETEERTVFGLRLRQKRNNAVINAATFSNVVGKHNNVRAPLIEADISTMGSEVEVGNSNGET
;
A
#
# COMPACT_ATOMS: atom_id res chain seq x y z
N MET A 1 14.42 0.58 10.97
CA MET A 1 14.98 1.83 10.40
C MET A 1 14.41 2.19 9.04
N SER A 2 13.77 1.26 8.31
CA SER A 2 13.31 1.48 6.93
C SER A 2 12.14 2.44 6.75
N SER A 3 11.36 2.76 7.80
CA SER A 3 10.25 3.72 7.72
C SER A 3 10.67 5.19 7.90
N PHE A 4 11.96 5.48 8.05
CA PHE A 4 12.42 6.86 8.16
C PHE A 4 12.37 7.51 6.76
N GLY A 5 11.47 8.48 6.59
CA GLY A 5 11.20 9.10 5.28
C GLY A 5 10.27 8.25 4.41
N ASP A 6 9.32 7.55 5.01
CA ASP A 6 8.34 6.73 4.31
C ASP A 6 7.27 7.55 3.55
N PHE A 7 6.46 6.84 2.76
CA PHE A 7 5.25 7.39 2.17
C PHE A 7 4.04 6.61 2.69
N ILE A 8 3.17 7.28 3.43
CA ILE A 8 2.05 6.66 4.15
C ILE A 8 0.84 6.53 3.23
N ALA A 9 0.19 5.38 3.22
CA ALA A 9 -1.09 5.18 2.54
C ALA A 9 -2.18 4.78 3.54
N LEU A 10 -3.31 5.48 3.52
CA LEU A 10 -4.49 5.15 4.34
C LEU A 10 -5.66 4.71 3.46
N SER A 11 -6.28 3.60 3.83
CA SER A 11 -7.53 3.12 3.19
C SER A 11 -8.73 4.00 3.53
N GLU A 12 -8.68 4.71 4.66
CA GLU A 12 -9.76 5.56 5.16
C GLU A 12 -9.35 7.04 5.26
N LYS A 13 -10.32 7.89 5.59
CA LYS A 13 -10.10 9.31 5.82
C LYS A 13 -9.12 9.51 6.98
N CYS A 14 -8.13 10.37 6.79
CA CYS A 14 -7.18 10.73 7.85
C CYS A 14 -7.84 11.65 8.88
N ASP A 15 -7.91 11.20 10.12
CA ASP A 15 -8.43 11.93 11.26
C ASP A 15 -7.33 12.71 12.01
N GLU A 16 -7.75 13.52 12.99
CA GLU A 16 -6.81 14.33 13.79
C GLU A 16 -5.82 13.48 14.59
N LEU A 17 -6.27 12.34 15.13
CA LEU A 17 -5.43 11.46 15.95
C LEU A 17 -4.31 10.84 15.12
N THR A 18 -4.63 10.32 13.94
CA THR A 18 -3.65 9.77 13.00
C THR A 18 -2.67 10.84 12.56
N ALA A 19 -3.16 12.04 12.22
CA ALA A 19 -2.31 13.16 11.84
C ALA A 19 -1.34 13.58 12.97
N LYS A 20 -1.75 13.51 14.24
CA LYS A 20 -0.87 13.77 15.39
C LYS A 20 0.26 12.76 15.52
N ILE A 21 0.00 11.49 15.24
CA ILE A 21 1.03 10.43 15.25
C ILE A 21 2.04 10.70 14.13
N ILE A 22 1.56 10.87 12.90
CA ILE A 22 2.39 11.14 11.71
C ILE A 22 3.24 12.40 11.90
N ASN A 23 2.72 13.43 12.56
CA ASN A 23 3.44 14.68 12.75
C ASN A 23 4.72 14.50 13.60
N ARG A 24 4.76 13.52 14.51
CA ARG A 24 5.92 13.24 15.38
C ARG A 24 7.00 12.40 14.69
N GLU A 25 6.61 11.57 13.72
CA GLU A 25 7.51 10.67 13.00
C GLU A 25 8.21 11.33 11.82
N VAL A 26 9.30 10.75 11.30
CA VAL A 26 9.90 11.26 10.05
C VAL A 26 9.29 10.52 8.87
N SER A 27 8.44 11.22 8.14
CA SER A 27 7.72 10.74 6.95
C SER A 27 7.83 11.77 5.83
N ASP A 28 7.83 11.31 4.58
CA ASP A 28 7.99 12.14 3.37
C ASP A 28 6.67 12.56 2.76
N GLY A 29 5.62 11.75 2.90
CA GLY A 29 4.30 12.09 2.42
C GLY A 29 3.20 11.15 2.89
N ILE A 30 1.96 11.51 2.57
CA ILE A 30 0.78 10.73 2.85
C ILE A 30 -0.21 10.78 1.67
N VAL A 31 -0.85 9.65 1.39
CA VAL A 31 -2.00 9.54 0.50
C VAL A 31 -3.21 8.95 1.23
N ALA A 32 -4.37 9.57 1.10
CA ALA A 32 -5.62 9.10 1.69
C ALA A 32 -6.84 9.51 0.82
N PRO A 33 -7.99 8.82 0.92
CA PRO A 33 -9.22 9.22 0.23
C PRO A 33 -9.79 10.57 0.72
N GLY A 34 -9.41 11.01 1.93
CA GLY A 34 -9.80 12.30 2.48
C GLY A 34 -9.06 12.65 3.77
N TYR A 35 -9.24 13.89 4.23
CA TYR A 35 -8.61 14.44 5.43
C TYR A 35 -9.62 15.27 6.21
N ASP A 36 -9.57 15.21 7.53
CA ASP A 36 -10.24 16.19 8.38
C ASP A 36 -9.56 17.56 8.29
N PRO A 37 -10.28 18.68 8.48
CA PRO A 37 -9.69 20.02 8.50
C PRO A 37 -8.58 20.16 9.54
N ALA A 38 -8.77 19.55 10.73
CA ALA A 38 -7.78 19.52 11.79
C ALA A 38 -6.53 18.70 11.38
N ALA A 39 -6.73 17.55 10.74
CA ALA A 39 -5.65 16.70 10.22
C ALA A 39 -4.82 17.45 9.16
N LEU A 40 -5.48 18.06 8.18
CA LEU A 40 -4.83 18.82 7.10
C LEU A 40 -3.97 19.96 7.67
N SER A 41 -4.49 20.69 8.67
CA SER A 41 -3.79 21.81 9.31
C SER A 41 -2.52 21.38 10.06
N LEU A 42 -2.52 20.16 10.61
CA LEU A 42 -1.34 19.57 11.26
C LEU A 42 -0.31 19.12 10.21
N LEU A 43 -0.76 18.35 9.23
CA LEU A 43 0.11 17.78 8.19
C LEU A 43 0.74 18.87 7.31
N ALA A 44 0.00 19.96 7.03
CA ALA A 44 0.51 21.10 6.25
C ALA A 44 1.68 21.83 6.92
N LYS A 45 1.83 21.76 8.25
CA LYS A 45 2.95 22.40 8.96
C LYS A 45 4.23 21.56 8.95
N LYS A 46 4.10 20.26 8.65
CA LYS A 46 5.21 19.32 8.64
C LYS A 46 6.20 19.66 7.51
N LYS A 47 7.47 19.31 7.69
CA LYS A 47 8.57 19.64 6.77
C LYS A 47 8.58 21.13 6.35
N ASN A 48 8.30 22.03 7.29
CA ASN A 48 8.28 23.48 7.06
C ASN A 48 7.32 23.90 5.92
N GLY A 49 6.15 23.25 5.84
CA GLY A 49 5.19 23.52 4.77
C GLY A 49 5.29 22.62 3.55
N ASN A 50 6.37 21.85 3.43
CA ASN A 50 6.69 21.06 2.22
C ASN A 50 6.33 19.57 2.35
N TYR A 51 5.49 19.20 3.31
CA TYR A 51 5.06 17.81 3.43
C TYR A 51 4.07 17.43 2.33
N CYS A 52 4.31 16.31 1.65
CA CYS A 52 3.49 15.89 0.52
C CYS A 52 2.16 15.28 1.01
N VAL A 53 1.03 15.94 0.71
CA VAL A 53 -0.31 15.46 1.08
C VAL A 53 -1.12 15.24 -0.19
N LEU A 54 -1.44 13.98 -0.49
CA LEU A 54 -2.15 13.56 -1.69
C LEU A 54 -3.55 13.04 -1.36
N LYS A 55 -4.56 13.56 -2.06
CA LYS A 55 -5.92 13.01 -1.99
C LYS A 55 -6.19 12.13 -3.21
N ILE A 56 -6.51 10.86 -2.98
CA ILE A 56 -6.88 9.92 -4.05
C ILE A 56 -8.41 9.80 -4.16
N ASN A 57 -8.92 9.61 -5.37
CA ASN A 57 -10.31 9.20 -5.57
C ASN A 57 -10.43 7.69 -5.32
N PRO A 58 -11.16 7.22 -4.29
CA PRO A 58 -11.27 5.79 -3.99
C PRO A 58 -12.00 4.98 -5.07
N ASN A 59 -12.76 5.65 -5.95
CA ASN A 59 -13.48 5.01 -7.05
C ASN A 59 -12.67 5.00 -8.37
N TYR A 60 -11.42 5.45 -8.34
CA TYR A 60 -10.57 5.40 -9.53
C TYR A 60 -10.21 3.95 -9.88
N ILE A 61 -10.44 3.58 -11.15
CA ILE A 61 -10.08 2.27 -11.69
C ILE A 61 -9.00 2.46 -12.75
N PRO A 62 -7.80 1.88 -12.58
CA PRO A 62 -6.73 1.99 -13.56
C PRO A 62 -7.03 1.19 -14.83
N THR A 63 -6.36 1.54 -15.93
CA THR A 63 -6.44 0.79 -17.19
C THR A 63 -5.91 -0.63 -17.05
N GLU A 64 -6.44 -1.57 -17.84
CA GLU A 64 -6.01 -2.98 -17.80
C GLU A 64 -4.57 -3.19 -18.29
N THR A 65 -4.09 -2.30 -19.14
CA THR A 65 -2.73 -2.36 -19.68
C THR A 65 -1.85 -1.34 -18.99
N GLU A 66 -0.63 -1.77 -18.64
CA GLU A 66 0.48 -0.89 -18.27
C GLU A 66 1.60 -0.97 -19.32
N GLU A 67 2.38 0.10 -19.37
CA GLU A 67 3.50 0.21 -20.30
C GLU A 67 4.70 0.86 -19.63
N ARG A 68 5.88 0.29 -19.84
CA ARG A 68 7.15 0.81 -19.34
C ARG A 68 8.14 0.95 -20.49
N THR A 69 8.84 2.08 -20.55
CA THR A 69 9.92 2.28 -21.52
C THR A 69 11.25 1.83 -20.94
N VAL A 70 11.98 0.99 -21.68
CA VAL A 70 13.28 0.42 -21.29
C VAL A 70 14.20 0.50 -22.50
N PHE A 71 15.32 1.23 -22.39
CA PHE A 71 16.27 1.46 -23.49
C PHE A 71 15.60 1.93 -24.81
N GLY A 72 14.58 2.79 -24.72
CA GLY A 72 13.84 3.29 -25.89
C GLY A 72 12.80 2.32 -26.47
N LEU A 73 12.71 1.10 -25.96
CA LEU A 73 11.67 0.12 -26.29
C LEU A 73 10.49 0.25 -25.33
N ARG A 74 9.27 0.08 -25.83
CA ARG A 74 8.04 0.10 -25.02
C ARG A 74 7.61 -1.33 -24.71
N LEU A 75 7.71 -1.73 -23.44
CA LEU A 75 7.22 -3.01 -22.94
C LEU A 75 5.79 -2.82 -22.44
N ARG A 76 4.84 -3.56 -23.01
CA ARG A 76 3.42 -3.45 -22.71
C ARG A 76 2.91 -4.78 -22.14
N GLN A 77 2.23 -4.73 -21.01
CA GLN A 77 1.65 -5.93 -20.38
C GLN A 77 0.29 -5.64 -19.75
N LYS A 78 -0.48 -6.69 -19.46
CA LYS A 78 -1.67 -6.58 -18.62
C LYS A 78 -1.22 -6.33 -17.18
N ARG A 79 -1.84 -5.37 -16.48
CA ARG A 79 -1.55 -5.13 -15.06
C ARG A 79 -1.89 -6.36 -14.22
N ASN A 80 -1.20 -6.55 -13.10
CA ASN A 80 -1.67 -7.54 -12.13
C ASN A 80 -2.99 -7.05 -11.51
N ASN A 81 -4.04 -7.85 -11.66
CA ASN A 81 -5.36 -7.64 -11.09
C ASN A 81 -5.88 -8.88 -10.34
N ALA A 82 -4.96 -9.76 -9.90
CA ALA A 82 -5.30 -10.91 -9.07
C ALA A 82 -6.03 -10.47 -7.80
N VAL A 83 -7.13 -11.16 -7.48
CA VAL A 83 -7.91 -10.91 -6.27
C VAL A 83 -7.44 -11.88 -5.20
N ILE A 84 -6.87 -11.34 -4.13
CA ILE A 84 -6.49 -12.11 -2.94
C ILE A 84 -7.66 -12.11 -1.97
N ASN A 85 -8.20 -13.30 -1.69
CA ASN A 85 -9.26 -13.51 -0.72
C ASN A 85 -9.18 -14.93 -0.12
N ALA A 86 -10.10 -15.26 0.79
CA ALA A 86 -10.13 -16.58 1.42
C ALA A 86 -10.18 -17.76 0.42
N ALA A 87 -10.71 -17.57 -0.79
CA ALA A 87 -10.76 -18.62 -1.82
C ALA A 87 -9.37 -18.88 -2.44
N THR A 88 -8.47 -17.91 -2.44
CA THR A 88 -7.07 -18.07 -2.89
C THR A 88 -6.36 -19.20 -2.13
N PHE A 89 -6.75 -19.44 -0.87
CA PHE A 89 -6.12 -20.41 0.02
C PHE A 89 -6.89 -21.74 0.13
N SER A 90 -7.82 -22.02 -0.78
CA SER A 90 -8.67 -23.22 -0.70
C SER A 90 -7.94 -24.54 -1.00
N ASN A 91 -6.84 -24.49 -1.75
CA ASN A 91 -6.08 -25.68 -2.14
C ASN A 91 -4.95 -25.99 -1.14
N VAL A 92 -5.26 -26.79 -0.13
CA VAL A 92 -4.31 -27.16 0.93
C VAL A 92 -3.70 -28.54 0.64
N VAL A 93 -2.43 -28.55 0.23
CA VAL A 93 -1.73 -29.78 -0.18
C VAL A 93 -0.89 -30.42 0.95
N GLY A 94 -0.84 -29.81 2.13
CA GLY A 94 -0.04 -30.28 3.27
C GLY A 94 -0.67 -31.45 4.03
N LYS A 95 0.16 -32.27 4.68
CA LYS A 95 -0.28 -33.39 5.55
C LYS A 95 -1.16 -32.94 6.73
N HIS A 96 -1.04 -31.69 7.14
CA HIS A 96 -1.88 -31.06 8.16
C HIS A 96 -2.86 -30.10 7.46
N ASN A 97 -3.94 -30.66 6.92
CA ASN A 97 -4.97 -29.98 6.14
C ASN A 97 -6.00 -29.19 6.97
N ASN A 98 -5.81 -29.10 8.29
CA ASN A 98 -6.57 -28.20 9.16
C ASN A 98 -5.87 -26.83 9.19
N VAL A 99 -6.23 -25.94 8.26
CA VAL A 99 -5.80 -24.54 8.31
C VAL A 99 -6.52 -23.87 9.48
N ARG A 100 -5.85 -23.81 10.63
CA ARG A 100 -6.26 -23.05 11.83
C ARG A 100 -5.52 -21.72 11.97
N ALA A 101 -4.62 -21.39 11.05
CA ALA A 101 -4.02 -20.07 10.98
C ALA A 101 -5.13 -19.04 10.68
N PRO A 102 -5.08 -17.84 11.27
CA PRO A 102 -6.01 -16.79 10.87
C PRO A 102 -5.72 -16.47 9.40
N LEU A 103 -6.64 -16.84 8.48
CA LEU A 103 -6.52 -16.57 7.04
C LEU A 103 -6.15 -15.11 6.75
N ILE A 104 -6.51 -14.22 7.66
CA ILE A 104 -6.16 -12.80 7.70
C ILE A 104 -4.65 -12.55 7.59
N GLU A 105 -3.79 -13.31 8.28
CA GLU A 105 -2.34 -13.10 8.21
C GLU A 105 -1.77 -13.52 6.84
N ALA A 106 -2.26 -14.63 6.29
CA ALA A 106 -1.88 -15.10 4.96
C ALA A 106 -2.37 -14.14 3.86
N ASP A 107 -3.58 -13.60 4.00
CA ASP A 107 -4.13 -12.56 3.15
C ASP A 107 -3.22 -11.31 3.17
N ILE A 108 -2.91 -10.78 4.35
CA ILE A 108 -2.06 -9.59 4.52
C ILE A 108 -0.66 -9.81 3.94
N SER A 109 -0.03 -10.96 4.24
CA SER A 109 1.30 -11.28 3.73
C SER A 109 1.32 -11.39 2.21
N THR A 110 0.31 -12.03 1.63
CA THR A 110 0.23 -12.20 0.17
C THR A 110 -0.03 -10.85 -0.52
N MET A 111 -0.93 -10.03 0.03
CA MET A 111 -1.15 -8.67 -0.47
C MET A 111 0.10 -7.79 -0.37
N GLY A 112 0.89 -7.94 0.71
CA GLY A 112 2.17 -7.26 0.87
C GLY A 112 3.18 -7.65 -0.21
N SER A 113 3.36 -8.96 -0.44
CA SER A 113 4.30 -9.44 -1.47
C SER A 113 3.96 -9.00 -2.89
N GLU A 114 2.67 -8.81 -3.21
CA GLU A 114 2.21 -8.38 -4.54
C GLU A 114 2.60 -6.94 -4.89
N VAL A 115 2.92 -6.11 -3.89
CA VAL A 115 3.31 -4.71 -4.10
C VAL A 115 4.82 -4.47 -3.88
N GLU A 116 5.57 -5.53 -3.54
CA GLU A 116 7.02 -5.48 -3.39
C GLU A 116 7.75 -5.66 -4.73
N VAL A 117 8.99 -5.17 -4.79
CA VAL A 117 9.80 -5.28 -6.00
C VAL A 117 10.48 -6.65 -6.06
N GLY A 118 10.06 -7.49 -7.00
CA GLY A 118 10.73 -8.75 -7.30
C GLY A 118 10.40 -9.86 -6.29
N ASN A 119 11.38 -10.67 -5.91
CA ASN A 119 11.16 -11.80 -5.01
C ASN A 119 11.12 -11.32 -3.55
N SER A 120 9.93 -11.34 -2.94
CA SER A 120 9.67 -10.77 -1.60
C SER A 120 10.28 -11.58 -0.44
N ASN A 121 10.55 -12.87 -0.66
CA ASN A 121 10.98 -13.79 0.41
C ASN A 121 12.47 -14.15 0.38
N GLY A 122 13.26 -13.52 -0.50
CA GLY A 122 14.72 -13.64 -0.46
C GLY A 122 15.24 -15.08 -0.51
N GLU A 123 14.85 -15.87 -1.51
CA GLU A 123 15.61 -17.04 -1.90
C GLU A 123 16.40 -16.70 -3.17
N THR A 124 17.72 -16.59 -3.00
CA THR A 124 18.75 -16.64 -4.06
C THR A 124 19.29 -18.05 -4.17
#